data_AF-A5B1Q6-F1
#
_entry.id   AF-A5B1Q6-F1
#
_cell.length_a   1.000
_cell.length_b   1.000
_cell.length_c   1.000
_cell.angle_alpha   90.00
_cell.angle_beta   90.00
_cell.angle_gamma   90.00
#
_symmetry.space_group_name_H-M   'P 1'
#
loop_
_entity.id
_entity.type
_entity.pdbx_description
1 polymer ?
#
loop_
_entity_poly.entity_id
_entity_poly.type
_entity_poly.pdbx_seq_one_letter_code
_entity_poly.pdbx_strand_id
1 'polypeptide(L)'
;MHKILHVGPYTCSVVSKLLKEEDTEAWGVEPYDIDDADANCKSLVRKGIVRVADIKFPLPYRAKSFSLVIMSDASDYLSPKYLNRTLPELARVSAEGLVIFAGYPGQHRAKVAELSKFGRPAKLRSSSWWIRFFVQTSLEENEAATKKFEQTSMKRSYKPACQVFHLKSNH
;
A
#
# COMPACT_ATOMS: atom_id res chain seq x y z
N MET A 1 -5.85 3.15 -19.92
CA MET A 1 -5.69 1.91 -19.13
C MET A 1 -4.71 2.13 -17.99
N HIS A 2 -5.24 2.27 -16.78
CA HIS A 2 -4.50 2.48 -15.55
C HIS A 2 -4.02 1.14 -14.99
N LYS A 3 -2.72 1.02 -14.74
CA LYS A 3 -2.10 -0.18 -14.17
C LYS A 3 -1.86 0.02 -12.68
N ILE A 4 -2.62 -0.66 -11.85
CA ILE A 4 -2.60 -0.47 -10.40
C ILE A 4 -1.97 -1.68 -9.71
N LEU A 5 -0.97 -1.42 -8.86
CA LEU A 5 -0.43 -2.42 -7.94
C LEU A 5 -0.91 -2.13 -6.52
N HIS A 6 -1.60 -3.07 -5.90
CA HIS A 6 -1.90 -3.02 -4.47
C HIS A 6 -0.92 -3.89 -3.67
N VAL A 7 -0.47 -3.39 -2.53
CA VAL A 7 0.47 -4.07 -1.63
C VAL A 7 -0.03 -3.96 -0.19
N GLY A 8 -0.16 -5.09 0.51
CA GLY A 8 -0.56 -5.11 1.92
C GLY A 8 -1.64 -6.14 2.23
N PRO A 9 -2.17 -6.15 3.46
CA PRO A 9 -3.24 -7.05 3.81
C PRO A 9 -4.49 -6.73 2.98
N TYR A 10 -5.36 -7.71 2.82
CA TYR A 10 -6.60 -7.61 2.04
C TYR A 10 -6.39 -7.36 0.54
N THR A 11 -5.18 -7.62 0.02
CA THR A 11 -4.84 -7.37 -1.39
C THR A 11 -5.81 -8.05 -2.35
N CYS A 12 -6.16 -9.32 -2.09
CA CYS A 12 -7.12 -10.05 -2.92
C CYS A 12 -8.48 -9.35 -3.03
N SER A 13 -8.98 -8.76 -1.94
CA SER A 13 -10.28 -8.06 -1.92
C SER A 13 -10.21 -6.75 -2.70
N VAL A 14 -9.14 -5.97 -2.51
CA VAL A 14 -8.93 -4.71 -3.23
C VAL A 14 -8.78 -4.97 -4.74
N VAL A 15 -7.92 -5.92 -5.12
CA VAL A 15 -7.71 -6.30 -6.52
C VAL A 15 -9.01 -6.80 -7.16
N SER A 16 -9.80 -7.63 -6.45
CA SER A 16 -11.10 -8.11 -6.96
C SER A 16 -12.08 -6.98 -7.27
N LYS A 17 -12.00 -5.86 -6.54
CA LYS A 17 -12.82 -4.67 -6.80
C LYS A 17 -12.26 -3.86 -7.97
N LEU A 18 -10.96 -3.61 -7.99
CA LEU A 18 -10.30 -2.86 -9.06
C LEU A 18 -10.45 -3.52 -10.44
N LEU A 19 -10.45 -4.85 -10.51
CA LEU A 19 -10.68 -5.58 -11.76
C LEU A 19 -12.09 -5.39 -12.34
N LYS A 20 -13.03 -4.79 -11.59
CA LYS A 20 -14.38 -4.46 -12.06
C LYS A 20 -14.50 -3.02 -12.52
N GLU A 21 -13.49 -2.19 -12.27
CA GLU A 21 -13.46 -0.80 -12.70
C GLU A 21 -13.06 -0.74 -14.18
N GLU A 22 -13.71 0.14 -14.93
CA GLU A 22 -13.37 0.36 -16.34
C GLU A 22 -11.97 0.95 -16.49
N ASP A 23 -11.33 0.65 -17.63
CA ASP A 23 -9.99 1.12 -17.98
C ASP A 23 -8.90 0.83 -16.92
N THR A 24 -9.08 -0.20 -16.09
CA THR A 24 -8.16 -0.56 -15.00
C THR A 24 -7.64 -1.99 -15.15
N GLU A 25 -6.31 -2.15 -15.08
CA GLU A 25 -5.65 -3.43 -14.84
C GLU A 25 -5.09 -3.42 -13.41
N ALA A 26 -5.31 -4.50 -12.66
CA ALA A 26 -4.93 -4.57 -11.25
C ALA A 26 -4.10 -5.81 -10.92
N TRP A 27 -3.06 -5.60 -10.12
CA TRP A 27 -2.20 -6.64 -9.56
C TRP A 27 -2.05 -6.47 -8.07
N GLY A 28 -1.66 -7.55 -7.39
CA GLY A 28 -1.50 -7.58 -5.95
C GLY A 28 -0.18 -8.17 -5.48
N VAL A 29 0.32 -7.66 -4.37
CA VAL A 29 1.33 -8.33 -3.53
C VAL A 29 0.76 -8.49 -2.13
N GLU A 30 0.53 -9.74 -1.73
CA GLU A 30 0.11 -10.13 -0.38
C GLU A 30 1.36 -10.52 0.42
N PRO A 31 1.80 -9.71 1.41
CA PRO A 31 3.00 -10.00 2.18
C PRO A 31 2.84 -11.07 3.26
N TYR A 32 1.62 -11.57 3.48
CA TYR A 32 1.31 -12.54 4.52
C TYR A 32 0.84 -13.87 3.93
N ASP A 33 0.78 -14.88 4.78
CA ASP A 33 0.28 -16.20 4.39
C ASP A 33 -1.20 -16.15 3.96
N ILE A 34 -1.55 -16.99 3.01
CA ILE A 34 -2.87 -17.16 2.40
C ILE A 34 -3.52 -18.51 2.75
N ASP A 35 -2.97 -19.28 3.68
CA ASP A 35 -3.49 -20.58 4.11
C ASP A 35 -5.01 -20.52 4.45
N ASP A 36 -5.40 -19.52 5.26
CA ASP A 36 -6.78 -19.26 5.66
C ASP A 36 -7.58 -18.42 4.64
N ALA A 37 -7.00 -18.10 3.49
CA ALA A 37 -7.68 -17.26 2.50
C ALA A 37 -8.82 -18.01 1.81
N ASP A 38 -9.83 -17.24 1.40
CA ASP A 38 -11.00 -17.75 0.68
C ASP A 38 -10.63 -18.28 -0.73
N ALA A 39 -11.59 -18.98 -1.36
CA ALA A 39 -11.40 -19.55 -2.68
C ALA A 39 -11.11 -18.49 -3.77
N ASN A 40 -11.66 -17.28 -3.61
CA ASN A 40 -11.46 -16.20 -4.57
C ASN A 40 -10.01 -15.69 -4.53
N CYS A 41 -9.47 -15.46 -3.33
CA CYS A 41 -8.08 -15.06 -3.15
C CYS A 41 -7.11 -16.14 -3.64
N LYS A 42 -7.36 -17.42 -3.29
CA LYS A 42 -6.59 -18.56 -3.82
C LYS A 42 -6.62 -18.63 -5.34
N SER A 43 -7.76 -18.30 -5.97
CA SER A 43 -7.89 -18.23 -7.44
C SER A 43 -7.04 -17.10 -8.03
N LEU A 44 -7.06 -15.89 -7.45
CA LEU A 44 -6.24 -14.77 -7.91
C LEU A 44 -4.74 -15.06 -7.82
N VAL A 45 -4.33 -15.77 -6.77
CA VAL A 45 -2.94 -16.21 -6.58
C VAL A 45 -2.55 -17.24 -7.63
N ARG A 46 -3.39 -18.26 -7.86
CA ARG A 46 -3.16 -19.27 -8.90
C ARG A 46 -3.06 -18.67 -10.31
N LYS A 47 -3.82 -17.61 -10.58
CA LYS A 47 -3.76 -16.86 -11.86
C LYS A 47 -2.55 -15.93 -11.97
N GLY A 48 -1.76 -15.77 -10.91
CA GLY A 48 -0.60 -14.88 -10.88
C GLY A 48 -0.95 -13.39 -10.86
N ILE A 49 -2.24 -13.05 -10.66
CA ILE A 49 -2.70 -11.66 -10.53
C ILE A 49 -2.27 -11.10 -9.16
N VAL A 50 -2.37 -11.93 -8.12
CA VAL A 50 -1.83 -11.64 -6.79
C VAL A 50 -0.61 -12.53 -6.56
N ARG A 51 0.48 -11.95 -6.08
CA ARG A 51 1.69 -12.67 -5.67
C ARG A 51 1.81 -12.66 -4.16
N VAL A 52 2.10 -13.81 -3.56
CA VAL A 52 2.51 -13.87 -2.15
C VAL A 52 4.02 -13.59 -2.11
N ALA A 53 4.42 -12.46 -1.51
CA ALA A 53 5.82 -12.06 -1.49
C ALA A 53 6.13 -11.12 -0.32
N ASP A 54 7.28 -11.35 0.31
CA ASP A 54 7.76 -10.52 1.40
C ASP A 54 8.27 -9.15 0.89
N ILE A 55 7.53 -8.09 1.20
CA ILE A 55 7.78 -6.71 0.77
C ILE A 55 9.08 -6.10 1.33
N LYS A 56 9.78 -6.78 2.26
CA LYS A 56 11.12 -6.36 2.67
C LYS A 56 12.17 -6.56 1.57
N PHE A 57 11.83 -7.32 0.54
CA PHE A 57 12.70 -7.62 -0.61
C PHE A 57 12.18 -6.96 -1.90
N PRO A 58 13.06 -6.71 -2.88
CA PRO A 58 12.67 -6.10 -4.15
C PRO A 58 11.56 -6.88 -4.86
N LEU A 59 10.63 -6.14 -5.46
CA LEU A 59 9.54 -6.73 -6.22
C LEU A 59 10.04 -7.10 -7.63
N PRO A 60 9.58 -8.21 -8.22
CA PRO A 60 10.02 -8.68 -9.53
C PRO A 60 9.40 -7.89 -10.70
N TYR A 61 9.27 -6.56 -10.54
CA TYR A 61 8.71 -5.65 -11.53
C TYR A 61 9.75 -4.64 -12.01
N ARG A 62 9.69 -4.30 -13.30
CA ARG A 62 10.54 -3.24 -13.87
C ARG A 62 10.12 -1.88 -13.32
N ALA A 63 11.03 -0.91 -13.38
CA ALA A 63 10.71 0.45 -12.99
C ALA A 63 9.54 0.97 -13.84
N LYS A 64 8.67 1.80 -13.24
CA LYS A 64 7.51 2.42 -13.92
C LYS A 64 6.56 1.42 -14.61
N SER A 65 6.41 0.22 -14.04
CA SER A 65 5.50 -0.80 -14.59
C SER A 65 4.02 -0.50 -14.31
N PHE A 66 3.74 0.25 -13.24
CA PHE A 66 2.39 0.58 -12.78
C PHE A 66 2.20 2.08 -12.80
N SER A 67 1.02 2.56 -13.23
CA SER A 67 0.68 3.98 -13.13
C SER A 67 0.59 4.39 -11.66
N LEU A 68 -0.06 3.56 -10.83
CA LEU A 68 -0.28 3.82 -9.41
C LEU A 68 0.09 2.60 -8.57
N VAL A 69 0.81 2.85 -7.47
CA VAL A 69 1.08 1.84 -6.44
C VAL A 69 0.38 2.26 -5.16
N ILE A 70 -0.33 1.34 -4.51
CA ILE A 70 -1.06 1.56 -3.28
C ILE A 70 -0.53 0.60 -2.22
N MET A 71 -0.03 1.12 -1.11
CA MET A 71 0.37 0.34 0.05
C MET A 71 -0.59 0.57 1.21
N SER A 72 -1.29 -0.46 1.65
CA SER A 72 -2.24 -0.39 2.76
C SER A 72 -1.72 -1.14 3.98
N ASP A 73 -1.79 -0.55 5.17
CA ASP A 73 -1.65 -1.20 6.49
C ASP A 73 -0.48 -2.19 6.67
N ALA A 74 0.58 -2.05 5.86
CA ALA A 74 1.78 -2.88 5.94
C ALA A 74 3.00 -2.07 6.41
N SER A 75 2.97 -0.75 6.23
CA SER A 75 4.10 0.15 6.51
C SER A 75 4.37 0.27 8.01
N ASP A 76 3.33 0.24 8.85
CA ASP A 76 3.45 0.28 10.31
C ASP A 76 4.18 -0.94 10.87
N TYR A 77 4.05 -2.08 10.19
CA TYR A 77 4.72 -3.32 10.53
C TYR A 77 6.13 -3.40 9.93
N LEU A 78 6.69 -2.31 9.39
CA LEU A 78 8.08 -2.27 8.94
C LEU A 78 8.97 -1.50 9.93
N SER A 79 10.16 -2.05 10.23
CA SER A 79 11.19 -1.28 10.94
C SER A 79 11.77 -0.20 10.02
N PRO A 80 12.34 0.89 10.56
CA PRO A 80 12.97 1.94 9.74
C PRO A 80 13.94 1.41 8.67
N LYS A 81 14.77 0.41 9.00
CA LYS A 81 15.67 -0.28 8.05
C LYS A 81 14.96 -0.83 6.81
N TYR A 82 13.77 -1.41 6.98
CA TYR A 82 13.00 -1.99 5.89
C TYR A 82 12.16 -0.94 5.17
N LEU A 83 11.64 0.07 5.86
CA LEU A 83 10.97 1.21 5.22
C LEU A 83 11.90 1.92 4.22
N ASN A 84 13.17 2.14 4.61
CA ASN A 84 14.20 2.74 3.75
C ASN A 84 14.48 1.95 2.46
N ARG A 85 14.07 0.68 2.39
CA ARG A 85 14.21 -0.15 1.18
C ARG A 85 12.88 -0.29 0.45
N THR A 86 11.80 -0.51 1.21
CA THR A 86 10.47 -0.83 0.68
C THR A 86 9.85 0.37 -0.02
N LEU A 87 9.88 1.56 0.59
CA LEU A 87 9.21 2.71 -0.01
C LEU A 87 9.90 3.20 -1.31
N PRO A 88 11.24 3.31 -1.39
CA PRO A 88 11.91 3.60 -2.65
C PRO A 88 11.64 2.53 -3.73
N GLU A 89 11.55 1.25 -3.34
CA GLU A 89 11.22 0.17 -4.27
C GLU A 89 9.79 0.28 -4.81
N LEU A 90 8.82 0.64 -3.97
CA LEU A 90 7.44 0.89 -4.41
C LEU A 90 7.34 2.15 -5.28
N ALA A 91 8.10 3.20 -4.96
CA ALA A 91 8.21 4.37 -5.80
C ALA A 91 8.80 4.02 -7.17
N ARG A 92 9.90 3.24 -7.21
CA ARG A 92 10.56 2.80 -8.45
C ARG A 92 9.61 2.10 -9.41
N VAL A 93 8.74 1.21 -8.92
CA VAL A 93 7.80 0.46 -9.79
C VAL A 93 6.58 1.28 -10.20
N SER A 94 6.34 2.42 -9.53
CA SER A 94 5.30 3.39 -9.89
C SER A 94 5.78 4.38 -10.96
N ALA A 95 4.90 4.77 -11.86
CA ALA A 95 5.15 5.77 -12.89
C ALA A 95 4.59 7.15 -12.53
N GLU A 96 3.39 7.20 -11.92
CA GLU A 96 2.68 8.46 -11.67
C GLU A 96 2.61 8.80 -10.18
N GLY A 97 2.43 7.79 -9.31
CA GLY A 97 2.31 8.06 -7.87
C GLY A 97 2.29 6.83 -6.98
N LEU A 98 2.62 7.06 -5.71
CA LEU A 98 2.57 6.07 -4.64
C LEU A 98 1.60 6.58 -3.57
N VAL A 99 0.66 5.75 -3.15
CA VAL A 99 -0.27 6.06 -2.05
C VAL A 99 0.03 5.14 -0.88
N ILE A 100 0.21 5.72 0.31
CA ILE A 100 0.44 4.98 1.55
C ILE A 100 -0.71 5.23 2.50
N PHE A 101 -1.40 4.17 2.88
CA PHE A 101 -2.33 4.16 4.01
C PHE A 101 -1.60 3.60 5.23
N ALA A 102 -1.45 4.42 6.26
CA ALA A 102 -0.78 4.06 7.52
C ALA A 102 -1.69 4.35 8.71
N GLY A 103 -1.70 3.45 9.68
CA GLY A 103 -2.54 3.53 10.87
C GLY A 103 -2.28 4.79 11.70
N TYR A 104 -3.32 5.27 12.39
CA TYR A 104 -3.23 6.43 13.26
C TYR A 104 -2.77 6.03 14.67
N PRO A 105 -1.78 6.72 15.28
CA PRO A 105 -1.39 6.47 16.67
C PRO A 105 -2.60 6.55 17.60
N GLY A 106 -2.87 5.49 18.37
CA GLY A 106 -3.94 5.46 19.36
C GLY A 106 -5.33 5.04 18.87
N GLN A 107 -5.57 4.91 17.55
CA GLN A 107 -6.88 4.47 17.02
C GLN A 107 -6.92 2.99 16.60
N HIS A 108 -5.79 2.43 16.16
CA HIS A 108 -5.73 1.05 15.70
C HIS A 108 -4.77 0.21 16.55
N ARG A 109 -5.28 -0.46 17.60
CA ARG A 109 -4.55 -1.59 18.20
C ARG A 109 -4.82 -2.81 17.35
N ALA A 110 -3.77 -3.40 16.75
CA ALA A 110 -3.90 -4.68 16.05
C ALA A 110 -4.59 -5.68 16.99
N LYS A 111 -5.63 -6.38 16.51
CA LYS A 111 -6.23 -7.47 17.28
C LYS A 111 -5.12 -8.47 17.56
N VAL A 112 -4.99 -8.96 18.80
CA VAL A 112 -3.88 -9.83 19.22
C VAL A 112 -3.72 -11.05 18.30
N ALA A 113 -4.81 -11.54 17.71
CA ALA A 113 -4.84 -12.62 16.73
C ALA A 113 -4.14 -12.31 15.39
N GLU A 114 -4.02 -11.02 15.01
CA GLU A 114 -3.31 -10.63 13.79
C GLU A 114 -1.81 -10.42 14.03
N LEU A 115 -1.37 -10.26 15.29
CA LEU A 115 0.05 -10.08 15.62
C LEU A 115 0.91 -11.27 15.18
N SER A 116 0.37 -12.48 15.18
CA SER A 116 1.06 -13.68 14.67
C SER A 116 1.33 -13.58 13.16
N LYS A 117 0.41 -13.01 12.39
CA LYS A 117 0.56 -12.79 10.94
C LYS A 117 1.65 -11.74 10.64
N PHE A 118 1.75 -10.73 11.49
CA PHE A 118 2.68 -9.61 11.29
C PHE A 118 4.06 -9.79 11.95
N GLY A 119 4.20 -10.76 12.87
CA GLY A 119 5.44 -11.10 13.58
C GLY A 119 5.96 -10.02 14.56
N ARG A 120 5.43 -8.80 14.52
CA ARG A 120 5.78 -7.70 15.43
C ARG A 120 4.61 -6.72 15.60
N PRO A 121 4.56 -5.98 16.72
CA PRO A 121 3.55 -4.93 16.91
C PRO A 121 3.67 -3.82 15.87
N ALA A 122 2.53 -3.30 15.42
CA ALA A 122 2.46 -2.13 14.55
C ALA A 122 3.12 -0.93 15.23
N LYS A 123 4.09 -0.30 14.55
CA LYS A 123 4.67 0.97 14.95
C LYS A 123 3.85 2.09 14.32
N LEU A 124 2.68 2.34 14.92
CA LEU A 124 1.76 3.42 14.53
C LEU A 124 2.45 4.77 14.68
N ARG A 125 2.99 5.31 13.58
CA ARG A 125 3.75 6.55 13.58
C ARG A 125 2.84 7.74 13.34
N SER A 126 3.17 8.89 13.92
CA SER A 126 2.44 10.14 13.66
C SER A 126 2.69 10.65 12.25
N SER A 127 1.81 11.52 11.76
CA SER A 127 1.94 12.14 10.44
C SER A 127 3.24 12.93 10.33
N SER A 128 3.60 13.66 11.39
CA SER A 128 4.88 14.39 11.49
C SER A 128 6.10 13.48 11.35
N TRP A 129 6.03 12.24 11.84
CA TRP A 129 7.10 11.27 11.66
C TRP A 129 7.20 10.81 10.21
N TRP A 130 6.05 10.51 9.58
CA TRP A 130 5.99 10.11 8.17
C TRP A 130 6.51 11.20 7.24
N ILE A 131 6.07 12.44 7.42
CA ILE A 131 6.53 13.60 6.64
C ILE A 131 8.05 13.74 6.76
N ARG A 132 8.60 13.69 7.99
CA ARG A 132 10.05 13.75 8.20
C ARG A 132 10.79 12.60 7.50
N PHE A 133 10.22 11.40 7.57
CA PHE A 133 10.79 10.22 6.92
C PHE A 133 10.82 10.36 5.39
N PHE A 134 9.73 10.86 4.77
CA PHE A 134 9.66 11.08 3.33
C PHE A 134 10.72 12.08 2.85
N VAL A 135 10.86 13.21 3.55
CA VAL A 135 11.92 14.20 3.27
C VAL A 135 13.31 13.57 3.35
N GLN A 136 13.58 12.77 4.37
CA GLN A 136 14.88 12.09 4.55
C GLN A 136 15.17 11.03 3.48
N THR A 137 14.14 10.51 2.81
CA THR A 137 14.25 9.48 1.77
C THR A 137 13.99 10.01 0.36
N SER A 138 13.97 11.34 0.20
CA SER A 138 13.73 12.02 -1.09
C SER A 138 12.40 11.64 -1.76
N LEU A 139 11.42 11.22 -0.96
CA LEU A 139 10.04 11.03 -1.39
C LEU A 139 9.29 12.35 -1.19
N GLU A 140 8.78 12.90 -2.29
CA GLU A 140 8.00 14.13 -2.27
C GLU A 140 6.51 13.84 -2.19
N GLU A 141 5.78 14.67 -1.44
CA GLU A 141 4.32 14.64 -1.49
C GLU A 141 3.80 15.15 -2.84
N ASN A 142 2.72 14.52 -3.29
CA ASN A 142 1.97 14.93 -4.46
C ASN A 142 0.78 15.79 -4.02
N GLU A 143 1.03 17.09 -3.80
CA GLU A 143 0.01 18.04 -3.34
C GLU A 143 -1.24 18.06 -4.23
N ALA A 144 -1.07 17.92 -5.54
CA ALA A 144 -2.19 17.92 -6.49
C ALA A 144 -3.09 16.70 -6.27
N ALA A 145 -2.49 15.51 -6.09
CA ALA A 145 -3.23 14.29 -5.78
C ALA A 145 -3.90 14.37 -4.39
N THR A 146 -3.20 14.90 -3.38
CA THR A 146 -3.74 15.12 -2.04
C THR A 146 -4.99 16.01 -2.08
N LYS A 147 -4.90 17.19 -2.72
CA LYS A 147 -6.03 18.12 -2.85
C LYS A 147 -7.22 17.47 -3.58
N LYS A 148 -6.95 16.73 -4.66
CA LYS A 148 -7.99 16.01 -5.42
C LYS A 148 -8.67 14.92 -4.57
N PHE A 149 -7.90 14.20 -3.77
CA PHE A 149 -8.41 13.18 -2.85
C PHE A 149 -9.28 13.80 -1.76
N GLU A 150 -8.84 14.90 -1.14
CA GLU A 150 -9.61 15.61 -0.11
C GLU A 150 -10.95 16.11 -0.66
N GLN A 151 -10.94 16.78 -1.82
CA GLN A 151 -12.16 17.24 -2.49
C GLN A 151 -13.13 16.09 -2.78
N THR A 152 -12.61 14.97 -3.26
CA THR A 152 -13.43 13.79 -3.61
C THR A 152 -13.96 13.09 -2.35
N SER A 153 -13.14 13.01 -1.30
CA SER A 153 -13.51 12.43 -0.01
C SER A 153 -14.63 13.22 0.65
N MET A 154 -14.55 14.56 0.62
CA MET A 154 -15.63 15.44 1.10
C MET A 154 -16.94 15.20 0.33
N LYS A 155 -16.88 15.17 -1.01
CA LYS A 155 -18.06 14.92 -1.86
C LYS A 155 -18.69 13.56 -1.59
N ARG A 156 -17.89 12.54 -1.28
CA ARG A 156 -18.36 11.19 -0.95
C ARG A 156 -18.65 10.98 0.54
N SER A 157 -18.50 12.01 1.37
CA SER A 157 -18.58 11.91 2.83
C SER A 157 -17.69 10.81 3.41
N TYR A 158 -16.58 10.51 2.73
CA TYR A 158 -15.60 9.54 3.14
C TYR A 158 -14.67 10.16 4.19
N LYS A 159 -14.58 9.50 5.36
CA LYS A 159 -13.67 9.86 6.44
C LYS A 159 -12.64 8.73 6.59
N PRO A 160 -11.36 8.96 6.23
CA PRO A 160 -10.35 7.92 6.40
C PRO A 160 -10.14 7.62 7.89
N ALA A 161 -10.07 6.34 8.24
CA ALA A 161 -9.74 5.88 9.60
C ALA A 161 -8.22 5.81 9.84
N CYS A 162 -7.43 6.17 8.83
CA CYS A 162 -5.98 6.10 8.82
C CYS A 162 -5.39 7.36 8.17
N GLN A 163 -4.08 7.48 8.23
CA GLN A 163 -3.32 8.53 7.57
C GLN A 163 -3.09 8.13 6.12
N VAL A 164 -3.38 9.04 5.19
CA VAL A 164 -3.26 8.80 3.75
C VAL A 164 -2.22 9.77 3.19
N PHE A 165 -1.17 9.24 2.57
CA PHE A 165 -0.11 10.03 1.97
C PHE A 165 -0.05 9.75 0.47
N HIS A 166 -0.13 10.81 -0.33
CA HIS A 166 0.08 10.74 -1.77
C HIS A 166 1.49 11.23 -2.06
N LEU A 167 2.32 10.38 -2.66
CA LEU A 167 3.71 10.63 -2.97
C LEU A 167 3.95 10.59 -4.48
N LYS A 168 4.93 11.36 -4.95
CA LYS A 168 5.40 11.31 -6.34
C LYS A 168 6.28 10.07 -6.56
N SER A 169 6.30 9.59 -7.80
CA SER A 169 7.36 8.67 -8.26
C SER A 169 8.54 9.51 -8.75
N ASN A 170 9.61 9.62 -7.95
CA ASN A 170 10.76 10.48 -8.24
C ASN A 170 11.93 9.73 -8.92
N HIS A 171 11.68 8.58 -9.54
CA HIS A 171 12.69 7.78 -10.26
C HIS A 171 12.19 7.35 -11.62
#